data_AF-A0A2V7S401-F1
#
_entry.id   AF-A0A2V7S401-F1
#
_cell.length_a   1.000
_cell.length_b   1.000
_cell.length_c   1.000
_cell.angle_alpha   90.00
_cell.angle_beta   90.00
_cell.angle_gamma   90.00
#
_symmetry.space_group_name_H-M   'P 1'
#
loop_
_entity.id
_entity.type
_entity.pdbx_description
1 polymer ?
#
loop_
_entity_poly.entity_id
_entity_poly.type
_entity_poly.pdbx_seq_one_letter_code
_entity_poly.pdbx_strand_id
1 'polypeptide(L)'
;MDVAVRACRPDDLASRLEDRSWTGVWGPLGPGRIVLDHCAAIVTVFPYDVKLPQLRELTDVAQRRGLLRELFADRSDLRDGELRGLRYLPERRYVAELYAPPPGHGRALLKAYAAKDYIRAKSHALAFQSRGPLRVARLLGRSESRRLLAFEWLPGR
;
A
#
# COMPACT_ATOMS: atom_id res chain seq x y z
N MET A 1 2.18 -12.28 -11.52
CA MET A 1 3.08 -11.83 -10.44
C MET A 1 3.52 -10.42 -10.79
N ASP A 2 3.21 -9.43 -9.97
CA ASP A 2 3.59 -8.04 -10.24
C ASP A 2 4.99 -7.76 -9.73
N VAL A 3 5.84 -7.29 -10.64
CA VAL A 3 7.26 -7.05 -10.40
C VAL A 3 7.57 -5.62 -10.81
N ALA A 4 8.38 -4.95 -10.00
CA ALA A 4 8.87 -3.63 -10.32
C ALA A 4 10.39 -3.62 -10.31
N VAL A 5 10.97 -3.00 -11.34
CA VAL A 5 12.41 -2.92 -11.54
C VAL A 5 12.83 -1.45 -11.41
N ARG A 6 13.89 -1.21 -10.63
CA ARG A 6 14.54 0.08 -10.51
C ARG A 6 16.00 -0.06 -10.92
N ALA A 7 16.41 0.70 -11.94
CA ALA A 7 17.82 0.94 -12.20
C ALA A 7 18.37 1.92 -11.15
N CYS A 8 19.58 1.67 -10.67
CA CYS A 8 20.31 2.50 -9.72
C CYS A 8 21.74 2.72 -10.21
N ARG A 9 22.43 3.72 -9.65
CA ARG A 9 23.88 3.82 -9.84
C ARG A 9 24.54 2.67 -9.07
N PRO A 10 25.69 2.15 -9.54
CA PRO A 10 26.42 1.11 -8.81
C PRO A 10 26.70 1.47 -7.34
N ASP A 11 27.06 2.72 -7.06
CA ASP A 11 27.31 3.20 -5.68
C ASP A 11 26.03 3.23 -4.82
N ASP A 12 24.89 3.58 -5.44
CA ASP A 12 23.58 3.53 -4.78
C ASP A 12 23.14 2.09 -4.52
N LEU A 13 23.63 1.12 -5.31
CA LEU A 13 23.35 -0.29 -5.10
C LEU A 13 24.14 -0.82 -3.89
N ALA A 14 25.43 -0.51 -3.80
CA ALA A 14 26.28 -0.92 -2.67
C ALA A 14 25.72 -0.42 -1.33
N SER A 15 25.38 0.87 -1.24
CA SER A 15 24.78 1.45 -0.03
C SER A 15 23.43 0.82 0.35
N ARG A 16 22.67 0.30 -0.63
CA ARG A 16 21.40 -0.41 -0.39
C ARG A 16 21.60 -1.85 0.04
N LEU A 17 22.64 -2.52 -0.45
CA LEU A 17 23.00 -3.87 0.01
C LEU A 17 23.46 -3.86 1.47
N GLU A 18 24.09 -2.77 1.90
CA GLU A 18 24.54 -2.56 3.29
C GLU A 18 23.41 -2.19 4.26
N ASP A 19 22.27 -1.69 3.78
CA ASP A 19 21.11 -1.37 4.61
C ASP A 19 20.50 -2.65 5.20
N ARG A 20 20.85 -2.96 6.46
CA ARG A 20 20.40 -4.15 7.19
C ARG A 20 18.89 -4.18 7.47
N SER A 21 18.15 -3.09 7.26
CA SER A 21 16.68 -3.11 7.34
C SER A 21 16.03 -3.96 6.25
N TRP A 22 16.82 -4.48 5.30
CA TRP A 22 16.39 -5.27 4.16
C TRP A 22 16.25 -6.80 4.42
N THR A 23 16.35 -7.29 5.66
CA THR A 23 16.31 -8.74 5.95
C THR A 23 14.91 -9.29 6.32
N GLY A 24 13.88 -8.45 6.34
CA GLY A 24 12.67 -8.73 7.13
C GLY A 24 11.53 -9.49 6.44
N VAL A 25 11.44 -9.56 5.10
CA VAL A 25 10.27 -10.14 4.42
C VAL A 25 10.67 -11.28 3.49
N TRP A 26 10.57 -12.52 3.98
CA TRP A 26 10.78 -13.72 3.18
C TRP A 26 9.51 -14.11 2.42
N GLY A 27 9.69 -14.39 1.13
CA GLY A 27 8.70 -14.96 0.21
C GLY A 27 9.32 -16.05 -0.66
N PRO A 28 8.58 -16.60 -1.65
CA PRO A 28 9.05 -17.68 -2.51
C PRO A 28 10.32 -17.35 -3.32
N LEU A 29 10.65 -16.06 -3.45
CA LEU A 29 11.83 -15.55 -4.15
C LEU A 29 12.90 -15.00 -3.19
N GLY A 30 12.91 -15.46 -1.93
CA GLY A 30 13.84 -14.98 -0.90
C GLY A 30 13.33 -13.70 -0.23
N PRO A 31 14.17 -12.68 0.05
CA PRO A 31 13.83 -11.51 0.86
C PRO A 31 12.92 -10.48 0.15
N GLY A 32 12.07 -10.94 -0.79
CA GLY A 32 11.14 -10.10 -1.53
C GLY A 32 11.78 -9.22 -2.61
N ARG A 33 13.06 -9.47 -2.90
CA ARG A 33 13.83 -8.77 -3.92
C ARG A 33 14.79 -9.69 -4.65
N ILE A 34 15.18 -9.27 -5.85
CA ILE A 34 16.29 -9.84 -6.61
C ILE A 34 17.21 -8.68 -6.99
N VAL A 35 18.51 -8.83 -6.73
CA VAL A 35 19.51 -7.85 -7.13
C VAL A 35 20.21 -8.37 -8.38
N LEU A 36 20.29 -7.52 -9.40
CA LEU A 36 20.95 -7.80 -10.67
C LEU A 36 22.19 -6.89 -10.76
N ASP A 37 23.27 -7.30 -10.10
CA ASP A 37 24.50 -6.50 -9.94
C ASP A 37 25.07 -6.04 -11.28
N HIS A 38 25.11 -6.95 -12.26
CA HIS A 38 25.60 -6.70 -13.62
C HIS A 38 24.87 -5.59 -14.38
N CYS A 39 23.62 -5.28 -13.99
CA CYS A 39 22.80 -4.22 -14.57
C CYS A 39 22.53 -3.06 -13.60
N ALA A 40 23.17 -3.07 -12.42
CA ALA A 40 22.88 -2.16 -11.33
C ALA A 40 21.36 -1.98 -11.09
N ALA A 41 20.62 -3.08 -10.99
CA ALA A 41 19.16 -3.06 -10.89
C ALA A 41 18.65 -3.82 -9.67
N ILE A 42 17.58 -3.29 -9.07
CA ILE A 42 16.85 -3.92 -7.97
C ILE A 42 15.45 -4.26 -8.44
N VAL A 43 15.08 -5.50 -8.23
CA VAL A 43 13.75 -6.04 -8.51
C VAL A 43 13.02 -6.17 -7.18
N THR A 44 11.84 -5.59 -7.04
CA THR A 44 10.95 -5.80 -5.89
C THR A 44 9.70 -6.53 -6.34
N VAL A 45 9.31 -7.57 -5.60
CA VAL A 45 8.19 -8.44 -5.97
C VAL A 45 7.01 -8.19 -5.05
N PHE A 46 5.86 -7.84 -5.61
CA PHE A 46 4.62 -7.74 -4.84
C PHE A 46 4.13 -9.15 -4.43
N PRO A 47 3.63 -9.36 -3.20
CA PRO A 47 3.43 -8.40 -2.11
C PRO A 47 4.61 -8.34 -1.11
N TYR A 48 5.77 -8.90 -1.45
CA TYR A 48 6.93 -9.04 -0.57
C TYR A 48 7.81 -7.79 -0.55
N ASP A 49 7.23 -6.63 -0.29
CA ASP A 49 7.97 -5.37 -0.18
C ASP A 49 8.41 -5.13 1.27
N VAL A 50 9.71 -5.05 1.52
CA VAL A 50 10.27 -4.89 2.87
C VAL A 50 9.84 -3.58 3.55
N LYS A 51 9.63 -2.51 2.78
CA LYS A 51 9.17 -1.22 3.36
C LYS A 51 7.64 -1.12 3.38
N LEU A 52 6.92 -2.06 2.77
CA LEU A 52 5.46 -2.20 2.82
C LEU A 52 5.05 -3.61 3.30
N PRO A 53 5.47 -4.06 4.50
CA PRO A 53 5.22 -5.43 4.98
C PRO A 53 3.72 -5.78 5.07
N GLN A 54 2.87 -4.78 5.28
CA GLN A 54 1.41 -4.93 5.36
C GLN A 54 0.77 -5.42 4.04
N LEU A 55 1.47 -5.39 2.91
CA LEU A 55 0.92 -5.90 1.63
C LEU A 55 0.62 -7.40 1.69
N ARG A 56 1.39 -8.17 2.48
CA ARG A 56 1.14 -9.60 2.68
C ARG A 56 -0.23 -9.84 3.31
N GLU A 57 -0.55 -9.09 4.36
CA GLU A 57 -1.84 -9.16 5.03
C GLU A 57 -2.97 -8.74 4.09
N LEU A 58 -2.77 -7.72 3.23
CA LEU A 58 -3.78 -7.29 2.27
C LEU A 58 -4.05 -8.32 1.17
N THR A 59 -3.04 -9.10 0.76
CA THR A 59 -3.21 -10.15 -0.26
C THR A 59 -3.78 -11.44 0.31
N ASP A 60 -3.53 -11.74 1.59
CA ASP A 60 -4.10 -12.89 2.28
C ASP A 60 -5.57 -12.64 2.63
N VAL A 61 -6.47 -13.56 2.27
CA VAL A 61 -7.92 -13.36 2.43
C VAL A 61 -8.33 -13.25 3.90
N ALA A 62 -7.77 -14.08 4.77
CA ALA A 62 -8.15 -14.12 6.18
C ALA A 62 -7.59 -12.91 6.94
N GLN A 63 -6.32 -12.58 6.70
CA GLN A 63 -5.67 -11.43 7.31
C GLN A 63 -6.26 -10.12 6.80
N ARG A 64 -6.54 -10.00 5.49
CA ARG A 64 -7.23 -8.85 4.91
C ARG A 64 -8.55 -8.61 5.61
N ARG A 65 -9.37 -9.65 5.81
CA ARG A 65 -10.67 -9.51 6.48
C ARG A 65 -10.54 -8.97 7.91
N GLY A 66 -9.59 -9.49 8.69
CA GLY A 66 -9.33 -8.99 10.05
C GLY A 66 -8.93 -7.51 10.04
N LEU A 67 -7.98 -7.18 9.16
CA LEU A 67 -7.50 -5.81 8.96
C LEU A 67 -8.60 -4.84 8.52
N LEU A 68 -9.47 -5.23 7.58
CA LEU A 68 -10.57 -4.39 7.11
C LEU A 68 -11.64 -4.18 8.19
N ARG A 69 -11.90 -5.18 9.03
CA ARG A 69 -12.81 -5.03 10.19
C ARG A 69 -12.30 -4.00 11.19
N GLU A 70 -11.01 -4.03 11.48
CA GLU A 70 -10.37 -3.02 12.35
C GLU A 70 -10.38 -1.62 11.69
N LEU A 71 -10.11 -1.55 10.38
CA LEU A 71 -10.02 -0.29 9.64
C LEU A 71 -11.39 0.40 9.46
N PHE A 72 -12.47 -0.38 9.40
CA PHE A 72 -13.84 0.07 9.10
C PHE A 72 -14.83 -0.32 10.19
N ALA A 73 -14.55 0.12 11.43
CA ALA A 73 -15.42 -0.12 12.58
C ALA A 73 -16.86 0.37 12.38
N ASP A 74 -17.10 1.43 11.59
CA ASP A 74 -18.45 1.98 11.36
C ASP A 74 -18.99 1.71 9.94
N ARG A 75 -18.26 0.93 9.12
CA ARG A 75 -18.59 0.70 7.71
C ARG A 75 -18.62 -0.78 7.38
N SER A 76 -19.70 -1.46 7.78
CA SER A 76 -19.92 -2.89 7.54
C SER A 76 -19.84 -3.28 6.06
N ASP A 77 -20.25 -2.37 5.18
CA ASP A 77 -20.21 -2.52 3.72
C ASP A 77 -18.79 -2.64 3.13
N LEU A 78 -17.74 -2.34 3.89
CA LEU A 78 -16.34 -2.40 3.44
C LEU A 78 -15.52 -3.49 4.15
N ARG A 79 -16.06 -4.16 5.17
CA ARG A 79 -15.30 -5.08 6.05
C ARG A 79 -14.90 -6.39 5.38
N ASP A 80 -15.68 -6.82 4.38
CA ASP A 80 -15.42 -8.04 3.61
C ASP A 80 -15.05 -7.74 2.15
N GLY A 81 -14.58 -6.51 1.89
CA GLY A 81 -14.24 -6.07 0.55
C GLY A 81 -13.01 -6.75 -0.06
N GLU A 82 -12.97 -6.72 -1.38
CA GLU A 82 -11.87 -7.17 -2.22
C GLU A 82 -11.02 -5.99 -2.67
N LEU A 83 -9.76 -6.28 -3.03
CA LEU A 83 -8.81 -5.27 -3.48
C LEU A 83 -8.48 -5.45 -4.94
N ARG A 84 -8.68 -4.40 -5.73
CA ARG A 84 -8.11 -4.26 -7.06
C ARG A 84 -6.96 -3.27 -7.02
N GLY A 85 -5.75 -3.74 -7.28
CA GLY A 85 -4.57 -2.88 -7.35
C GLY A 85 -4.71 -1.82 -8.45
N LEU A 86 -4.49 -0.55 -8.10
CA LEU A 86 -4.50 0.57 -9.05
C LEU A 86 -3.09 1.06 -9.35
N ARG A 87 -2.21 1.07 -8.33
CA ARG A 87 -0.83 1.49 -8.48
C ARG A 87 0.05 0.91 -7.40
N TYR A 88 1.18 0.34 -7.80
CA TYR A 88 2.24 -0.08 -6.90
C TYR A 88 3.51 0.72 -7.17
N LEU A 89 4.00 1.42 -6.15
CA LEU A 89 5.28 2.12 -6.15
C LEU A 89 6.16 1.49 -5.06
N PRO A 90 7.12 0.63 -5.44
CA PRO A 90 7.95 -0.10 -4.49
C PRO A 90 8.63 0.82 -3.49
N GLU A 91 8.72 0.33 -2.27
CA GLU A 91 9.33 0.96 -1.09
C GLU A 91 8.65 2.28 -0.67
N ARG A 92 7.52 2.64 -1.27
CA ARG A 92 6.86 3.94 -1.10
C ARG A 92 5.38 3.81 -0.77
N ARG A 93 4.60 3.31 -1.73
CA ARG A 93 3.15 3.18 -1.54
C ARG A 93 2.50 2.16 -2.48
N TYR A 94 1.43 1.57 -1.98
CA TYR A 94 0.47 0.81 -2.77
C TYR A 94 -0.89 1.50 -2.72
N VAL A 95 -1.59 1.54 -3.84
CA VAL A 95 -2.90 2.13 -4.00
C VAL A 95 -3.81 1.08 -4.61
N ALA A 96 -4.93 0.81 -3.93
CA ALA A 96 -5.94 -0.12 -4.38
C ALA A 96 -7.33 0.49 -4.28
N GLU A 97 -8.19 0.03 -5.16
CA GLU A 97 -9.62 0.10 -4.96
C GLU A 97 -10.04 -1.00 -4.01
N LEU A 98 -10.83 -0.63 -3.00
CA LEU A 98 -11.58 -1.55 -2.17
C LEU A 98 -13.04 -1.52 -2.64
N TYR A 99 -13.58 -2.69 -2.96
CA TYR A 99 -14.97 -2.85 -3.40
C TYR A 99 -15.60 -4.06 -2.72
N ALA A 100 -16.89 -3.98 -2.40
CA ALA A 100 -17.66 -5.11 -1.89
C ALA A 100 -18.52 -5.74 -3.00
N PRO A 101 -18.45 -7.07 -3.22
CA PRO A 101 -19.37 -7.77 -4.12
C PRO A 101 -20.75 -8.03 -3.47
N PRO A 102 -21.85 -8.08 -4.24
CA PRO A 102 -21.96 -7.79 -5.68
C PRO A 102 -21.92 -6.27 -5.98
N PRO A 103 -21.61 -5.88 -7.24
CA PRO A 103 -21.41 -4.49 -7.64
C PRO A 103 -22.53 -3.55 -7.16
N GLY A 104 -22.15 -2.46 -6.49
CA GLY A 104 -23.09 -1.48 -5.91
C GLY A 104 -22.96 -1.31 -4.39
N HIS A 105 -22.24 -2.21 -3.72
CA HIS A 105 -21.85 -2.08 -2.31
C HIS A 105 -20.57 -1.24 -2.17
N GLY A 106 -20.30 -0.77 -0.95
CA GLY A 106 -19.28 0.20 -0.59
C GLY A 106 -18.00 0.18 -1.43
N ARG A 107 -17.57 1.37 -1.86
CA ARG A 107 -16.31 1.58 -2.59
C ARG A 107 -15.42 2.57 -1.84
N ALA A 108 -14.14 2.24 -1.75
CA ALA A 108 -13.15 3.09 -1.10
C ALA A 108 -11.80 3.01 -1.82
N LEU A 109 -10.97 4.03 -1.64
CA LEU A 109 -9.58 4.04 -2.06
C LEU A 109 -8.70 3.69 -0.87
N LEU A 110 -8.02 2.54 -0.91
CA LEU A 110 -7.07 2.12 0.11
C LEU A 110 -5.65 2.49 -0.31
N LYS A 111 -4.90 3.12 0.60
CA LYS A 111 -3.48 3.44 0.40
C LYS A 111 -2.65 2.86 1.53
N ALA A 112 -1.63 2.08 1.19
CA ALA A 112 -0.60 1.59 2.10
C ALA A 112 0.70 2.36 1.87
N TYR A 113 1.35 2.78 2.96
CA TYR A 113 2.55 3.61 2.89
C TYR A 113 3.75 2.99 3.60
N ALA A 114 4.94 3.34 3.13
CA ALA A 114 6.17 3.14 3.86
C ALA A 114 6.21 4.08 5.07
N ALA A 115 6.96 3.71 6.11
CA ALA A 115 7.02 4.47 7.37
C ALA A 115 7.32 5.95 7.16
N LYS A 116 8.32 6.27 6.33
CA LYS A 116 8.75 7.65 6.02
C LYS A 116 7.65 8.51 5.40
N ASP A 117 6.73 7.91 4.65
CA ASP A 117 5.71 8.64 3.88
C ASP A 117 4.37 8.72 4.63
N TYR A 118 4.13 7.81 5.58
CA TYR A 118 2.84 7.68 6.27
C TYR A 118 2.46 8.92 7.09
N ILE A 119 3.38 9.42 7.93
CA ILE A 119 3.11 10.56 8.82
C ILE A 119 2.67 11.79 8.02
N ARG A 120 3.40 12.10 6.94
CA ARG A 120 3.07 13.19 6.03
C ARG A 120 1.74 12.96 5.32
N ALA A 121 1.50 11.75 4.80
CA ALA A 121 0.25 11.42 4.13
C ALA A 121 -0.97 11.54 5.06
N LYS A 122 -0.84 11.10 6.31
CA LYS A 122 -1.87 11.24 7.35
C LYS A 122 -2.13 12.71 7.67
N SER A 123 -1.08 13.51 7.88
CA SER A 123 -1.24 14.95 8.13
C SER A 123 -2.00 15.64 6.99
N HIS A 124 -1.61 15.39 5.74
CA HIS A 124 -2.30 15.95 4.58
C HIS A 124 -3.77 15.49 4.48
N ALA A 125 -4.05 14.22 4.78
CA ALA A 125 -5.41 13.67 4.75
C ALA A 125 -6.36 14.35 5.75
N LEU A 126 -5.82 14.88 6.85
CA LEU A 126 -6.59 15.54 7.90
C LEU A 126 -6.65 17.06 7.72
N ALA A 127 -5.69 17.65 7.00
CA ALA A 127 -5.60 19.10 6.80
C ALA A 127 -6.66 19.66 5.84
N PHE A 128 -7.07 18.87 4.84
CA PHE A 128 -8.00 19.32 3.81
C PHE A 128 -9.42 18.81 4.03
N GLN A 129 -10.39 19.69 3.78
CA GLN A 129 -11.82 19.37 3.82
C GLN A 129 -12.48 19.94 2.55
N SER A 130 -13.59 19.33 2.15
CA SER A 130 -14.39 19.89 1.05
C SER A 130 -14.93 21.27 1.44
N ARG A 131 -14.72 22.28 0.58
CA ARG A 131 -15.19 23.65 0.78
C ARG A 131 -15.57 24.28 -0.56
N GLY A 132 -16.80 24.77 -0.68
CA GLY A 132 -17.32 25.35 -1.92
C GLY A 132 -17.19 24.36 -3.10
N PRO A 133 -16.63 24.77 -4.24
CA PRO A 133 -16.49 23.90 -5.42
C PRO A 133 -15.42 22.80 -5.26
N LEU A 134 -14.54 22.90 -4.25
CA LEU A 134 -13.49 21.91 -4.03
C LEU A 134 -14.04 20.67 -3.33
N ARG A 135 -14.05 19.54 -4.05
CA ARG A 135 -14.35 18.22 -3.49
C ARG A 135 -13.05 17.49 -3.12
N VAL A 136 -12.90 17.16 -1.84
CA VAL A 136 -11.80 16.33 -1.33
C VAL A 136 -12.38 15.03 -0.79
N ALA A 137 -11.77 13.90 -1.15
CA ALA A 137 -12.17 12.59 -0.67
C ALA A 137 -12.01 12.51 0.86
N ARG A 138 -13.09 12.17 1.56
CA ARG A 138 -13.06 12.04 3.03
C ARG A 138 -12.21 10.85 3.45
N LEU A 139 -11.49 10.98 4.56
CA LEU A 139 -10.85 9.84 5.21
C LEU A 139 -11.94 8.97 5.88
N LEU A 140 -12.04 7.70 5.47
CA LEU A 140 -13.00 6.73 5.99
C LEU A 140 -12.43 5.87 7.12
N GLY A 141 -11.11 5.71 7.16
CA GLY A 141 -10.43 4.88 8.14
C GLY A 141 -8.92 5.03 8.07
N ARG A 142 -8.23 4.73 9.17
CA ARG A 142 -6.77 4.70 9.24
C ARG A 142 -6.29 3.58 10.17
N SER A 143 -5.12 3.03 9.87
CA SER A 143 -4.40 2.13 10.77
C SER A 143 -2.97 2.62 10.89
N GLU A 144 -2.56 3.00 12.10
CA GLU A 144 -1.20 3.49 12.36
C GLU A 144 -0.19 2.34 12.30
N SER A 145 -0.50 1.21 12.94
CA SER A 145 0.35 0.02 12.98
C SER A 145 0.65 -0.53 11.58
N ARG A 146 -0.36 -0.55 10.70
CA ARG A 146 -0.23 -1.03 9.32
C ARG A 146 0.00 0.08 8.28
N ARG A 147 0.08 1.33 8.72
CA ARG A 147 0.29 2.52 7.87
C ARG A 147 -0.67 2.60 6.68
N LEU A 148 -1.95 2.40 6.98
CA LEU A 148 -3.03 2.43 6.00
C LEU A 148 -3.88 3.69 6.16
N LEU A 149 -4.33 4.21 5.02
CA LEU A 149 -5.35 5.25 4.94
C LEU A 149 -6.41 4.82 3.91
N ALA A 150 -7.67 4.84 4.32
CA ALA A 150 -8.81 4.58 3.44
C ALA A 150 -9.58 5.87 3.19
N PHE A 151 -9.91 6.13 1.93
CA PHE A 151 -10.63 7.33 1.50
C PHE A 151 -11.92 6.98 0.79
N GLU A 152 -12.85 7.92 0.82
CA GLU A 152 -14.04 7.91 -0.03
C GLU A 152 -13.62 7.72 -1.49
N TRP A 153 -14.30 6.83 -2.19
CA TRP A 153 -14.13 6.72 -3.63
C TRP A 153 -14.81 7.90 -4.32
N LEU A 154 -14.05 8.73 -5.00
CA LEU A 154 -14.61 9.77 -5.86
C LEU A 154 -14.74 9.22 -7.30
N PRO A 155 -15.93 9.30 -7.91
CA PRO A 155 -16.08 8.95 -9.32
C PRO A 155 -15.24 9.91 -10.16
N GLY A 156 -14.38 9.36 -11.01
CA GLY A 156 -13.73 10.11 -12.08
C GLY A 156 -14.65 10.24 -13.29
N ARG A 157 -14.39 11.23 -14.13
CA ARG A 157 -14.86 11.26 -15.53
C ARG A 157 -13.73 10.80 -16.42
#